data_AF-A0A3C0AT55-F1
#
_entry.id   AF-A0A3C0AT55-F1
#
_cell.length_a   1.000
_cell.length_b   1.000
_cell.length_c   1.000
_cell.angle_alpha   90.00
_cell.angle_beta   90.00
_cell.angle_gamma   90.00
#
_symmetry.space_group_name_H-M   'P 1'
#
loop_
_entity.id
_entity.type
_entity.pdbx_description
1 polymer ?
#
loop_
_entity_poly.entity_id
_entity_poly.type
_entity_poly.pdbx_seq_one_letter_code
_entity_poly.pdbx_strand_id
1 'polypeptide(L)'
;MTIARNMGELAGFTVPRLGMGTMALAIEGRPDRDTAIETIHAGLDVGVRYLDTAWSYYLPSRPGTGEPEDLGYGEKLVRDALRTWDGPCDEVLVATKTGYRRTMEVPVATTPEFLEPAVRKDDETCRS
;
A
#
# COMPACT_ATOMS: atom_id res chain seq x y z
N MET A 1 14.04 3.69 -22.87
CA MET A 1 13.75 5.13 -23.00
C MET A 1 13.86 5.73 -21.60
N THR A 2 15.00 6.33 -21.26
CA THR A 2 15.23 6.90 -19.93
C THR A 2 14.50 8.25 -19.89
N ILE A 3 13.33 8.30 -19.26
CA ILE A 3 12.70 9.58 -18.93
C ILE A 3 13.72 10.32 -18.06
N ALA A 4 14.16 11.51 -18.50
CA ALA A 4 14.99 12.38 -17.70
C ALA A 4 14.33 12.53 -16.32
N ARG A 5 15.02 12.06 -15.28
CA ARG A 5 14.47 11.82 -13.95
C ARG A 5 14.03 13.14 -13.32
N ASN A 6 12.77 13.51 -13.49
CA ASN A 6 12.13 14.56 -12.72
C ASN A 6 11.92 14.01 -11.30
N MET A 7 12.89 14.24 -10.44
CA MET A 7 12.92 13.75 -9.06
C MET A 7 12.39 14.80 -8.09
N GLY A 8 11.86 14.36 -6.96
CA GLY A 8 11.54 15.18 -5.81
C GLY A 8 12.04 14.52 -4.52
N GLU A 9 11.97 15.26 -3.41
CA GLU A 9 12.23 14.72 -2.09
C GLU A 9 10.93 14.46 -1.33
N LEU A 10 10.83 13.28 -0.72
CA LEU A 10 9.73 12.88 0.16
C LEU A 10 10.30 12.19 1.40
N ALA A 11 10.04 12.75 2.58
CA ALA A 11 10.51 12.20 3.86
C ALA A 11 12.03 11.91 3.91
N GLY A 12 12.85 12.71 3.22
CA GLY A 12 14.30 12.53 3.13
C GLY A 12 14.76 11.54 2.05
N PHE A 13 13.85 10.95 1.27
CA PHE A 13 14.14 10.07 0.16
C PHE A 13 14.01 10.79 -1.18
N THR A 14 14.94 10.54 -2.09
CA THR A 14 14.84 11.01 -3.48
C THR A 14 13.97 10.04 -4.26
N VAL A 15 12.81 10.50 -4.76
CA VAL A 15 11.83 9.65 -5.46
C VAL A 15 11.41 10.28 -6.80
N PRO A 16 10.97 9.48 -7.80
CA PRO A 16 10.30 10.01 -8.97
C PRO A 16 9.06 10.81 -8.56
N ARG A 17 8.76 11.89 -9.30
CA ARG A 17 7.59 12.74 -8.99
C ARG A 17 6.24 12.07 -9.24
N LEU A 18 6.23 10.93 -9.92
CA LEU A 18 5.05 10.10 -10.10
C LEU A 18 5.19 8.85 -9.24
N GLY A 19 4.17 8.62 -8.42
CA GLY A 19 3.99 7.36 -7.70
C GLY A 19 2.69 6.68 -8.09
N MET A 20 2.49 5.51 -7.51
CA MET A 20 1.32 4.67 -7.77
C MET A 20 0.52 4.47 -6.48
N GLY A 21 -0.72 4.95 -6.49
CA GLY A 21 -1.70 4.60 -5.47
C GLY A 21 -2.30 3.22 -5.75
N THR A 22 -2.38 2.38 -4.72
CA THR A 22 -2.83 0.99 -4.85
C THR A 22 -4.26 0.76 -4.38
N MET A 23 -4.97 1.82 -3.96
CA MET A 23 -6.35 1.73 -3.47
C MET A 23 -7.26 0.97 -4.43
N ALA A 24 -7.29 1.36 -5.72
CA ALA A 24 -8.15 0.73 -6.73
C ALA A 24 -7.88 -0.78 -6.94
N LEU A 25 -6.68 -1.25 -6.58
CA LEU A 25 -6.30 -2.66 -6.67
C LEU A 25 -6.73 -3.48 -5.44
N ALA A 26 -7.19 -2.82 -4.38
CA ALA A 26 -7.42 -3.44 -3.08
C ALA A 26 -8.87 -3.39 -2.61
N ILE A 27 -9.72 -2.59 -3.27
CA ILE A 27 -11.05 -2.24 -2.77
C ILE A 27 -12.19 -2.71 -3.68
N GLU A 28 -13.42 -2.22 -3.48
CA GLU A 28 -14.58 -2.62 -4.27
C GLU A 28 -14.32 -2.41 -5.77
N GLY A 29 -14.56 -3.45 -6.57
CA GLY A 29 -14.22 -3.47 -7.99
C GLY A 29 -12.74 -3.80 -8.28
N ARG A 30 -11.95 -4.21 -7.28
CA ARG A 30 -10.58 -4.68 -7.49
C ARG A 30 -10.53 -5.85 -8.48
N PRO A 31 -9.48 -5.93 -9.31
CA PRO A 31 -9.24 -7.10 -10.13
C PRO A 31 -8.88 -8.31 -9.26
N ASP A 32 -8.70 -9.47 -9.88
CA ASP A 32 -8.08 -10.60 -9.20
C ASP A 32 -6.63 -10.28 -8.78
N ARG A 33 -6.10 -11.07 -7.84
CA ARG A 33 -4.83 -10.78 -7.18
C ARG A 33 -3.65 -10.78 -8.15
N ASP A 34 -3.65 -11.70 -9.12
CA ASP A 34 -2.53 -11.85 -10.05
C ASP A 34 -2.49 -10.65 -11.01
N THR A 35 -3.65 -10.27 -11.56
CA THR A 35 -3.79 -9.04 -12.35
C THR A 35 -3.36 -7.78 -11.56
N ALA A 36 -3.72 -7.71 -10.27
CA ALA A 36 -3.29 -6.61 -9.41
C ALA A 36 -1.77 -6.54 -9.22
N ILE A 37 -1.11 -7.69 -9.03
CA ILE A 37 0.35 -7.80 -8.93
C ILE A 37 1.01 -7.41 -10.25
N GLU A 38 0.54 -7.93 -11.38
CA GLU A 38 1.05 -7.57 -12.71
C GLU A 38 0.91 -6.06 -12.99
N THR A 39 -0.17 -5.44 -12.52
CA THR A 39 -0.36 -3.98 -12.64
C THR A 39 0.68 -3.20 -11.84
N ILE A 40 1.04 -3.68 -10.64
CA ILE A 40 2.11 -3.08 -9.82
C ILE A 40 3.46 -3.26 -10.52
N HIS A 41 3.77 -4.47 -11.01
CA HIS A 41 5.01 -4.76 -11.75
C HIS A 41 5.14 -3.86 -12.99
N ALA A 42 4.08 -3.72 -13.78
CA ALA A 42 4.10 -2.83 -14.94
C ALA A 42 4.43 -1.38 -14.57
N GLY A 43 3.92 -0.88 -13.44
CA GLY A 43 4.28 0.43 -12.90
C GLY A 43 5.77 0.52 -12.52
N LEU A 44 6.29 -0.50 -11.83
CA LEU A 44 7.69 -0.59 -11.44
C LEU A 44 8.62 -0.68 -12.66
N ASP A 45 8.26 -1.44 -13.69
CA ASP A 45 9.03 -1.62 -14.93
C ASP A 45 9.18 -0.32 -15.73
N VAL A 46 8.16 0.55 -15.69
CA VAL A 46 8.23 1.89 -16.33
C VAL A 46 8.88 2.96 -15.44
N GLY A 47 9.35 2.59 -14.25
CA GLY A 47 10.17 3.44 -13.39
C GLY A 47 9.46 4.09 -12.21
N VAL A 48 8.24 3.66 -11.85
CA VAL A 48 7.65 4.03 -10.55
C VAL A 48 8.52 3.48 -9.43
N ARG A 49 8.78 4.31 -8.40
CA ARG A 49 9.52 3.91 -7.19
C ARG A 49 8.87 4.39 -5.90
N TYR A 50 7.67 4.96 -5.98
CA TYR A 50 6.86 5.33 -4.82
C TYR A 50 5.52 4.62 -4.90
N LEU A 51 5.27 3.69 -3.97
CA LEU A 51 4.02 2.95 -3.84
C LEU A 51 3.25 3.45 -2.62
N ASP A 52 1.99 3.84 -2.83
CA ASP A 52 1.10 4.34 -1.80
C ASP A 52 0.02 3.29 -1.48
N THR A 53 -0.07 2.92 -0.21
CA THR A 53 -1.05 1.95 0.31
C THR A 53 -1.59 2.39 1.66
N ALA A 54 -2.44 1.57 2.28
CA ALA A 54 -2.93 1.76 3.64
C ALA A 54 -3.44 0.44 4.21
N TRP A 55 -3.36 0.28 5.53
CA TRP A 55 -3.98 -0.86 6.22
C TRP A 55 -5.50 -0.95 5.96
N SER A 56 -6.17 0.19 5.74
CA SER A 56 -7.61 0.29 5.48
C SER A 56 -8.04 -0.06 4.04
N TYR A 57 -7.08 -0.38 3.16
CA TYR A 57 -7.38 -0.79 1.78
C TYR A 57 -7.73 -2.28 1.74
N TYR A 58 -9.02 -2.57 1.88
CA TYR A 58 -9.64 -3.89 1.80
C TYR A 58 -11.12 -3.75 1.45
N LEU A 59 -11.86 -4.85 1.27
CA LEU A 59 -13.30 -4.84 1.06
C LEU A 59 -14.05 -4.72 2.40
N PRO A 60 -15.12 -3.91 2.47
CA PRO A 60 -15.98 -3.86 3.64
C PRO A 60 -16.84 -5.14 3.70
N SER A 61 -17.11 -5.63 4.92
CA SER A 61 -18.14 -6.63 5.16
C SER A 61 -19.47 -5.95 5.52
N ARG A 62 -20.62 -6.57 5.22
CA ARG A 62 -21.94 -6.06 5.62
C ARG A 62 -22.60 -7.01 6.64
N PRO A 63 -23.05 -6.51 7.81
CA PRO A 63 -22.60 -5.28 8.48
C PRO A 63 -21.20 -5.48 9.10
N GLY A 64 -20.25 -4.56 8.91
CA GLY A 64 -18.91 -4.72 9.50
C GLY A 64 -17.75 -3.95 8.87
N THR A 65 -16.55 -4.28 9.36
CA THR A 65 -15.27 -3.61 9.08
C THR A 65 -14.35 -4.36 8.13
N GLY A 66 -14.87 -5.31 7.35
CA GLY A 66 -14.10 -6.22 6.50
C GLY A 66 -13.98 -7.61 7.13
N GLU A 67 -13.73 -8.63 6.30
CA GLU A 67 -13.42 -9.99 6.76
C GLU A 67 -11.99 -10.05 7.33
N PRO A 68 -11.73 -10.80 8.41
CA PRO A 68 -10.40 -10.89 9.03
C PRO A 68 -9.27 -11.17 8.03
N GLU A 69 -9.53 -12.03 7.04
CA GLU A 69 -8.58 -12.44 6.00
C GLU A 69 -8.25 -11.29 5.03
N ASP A 70 -9.19 -10.36 4.84
CA ASP A 70 -9.05 -9.23 3.92
C ASP A 70 -8.46 -7.98 4.60
N LEU A 71 -8.45 -7.89 5.93
CA LEU A 71 -7.82 -6.77 6.64
C LEU A 71 -6.35 -6.58 6.24
N GLY A 72 -5.95 -5.34 5.91
CA GLY A 72 -4.62 -5.05 5.38
C GLY A 72 -4.35 -5.61 3.98
N TYR A 73 -5.38 -5.89 3.17
CA TYR A 73 -5.22 -6.46 1.82
C TYR A 73 -4.27 -5.64 0.95
N GLY A 74 -4.40 -4.31 0.94
CA GLY A 74 -3.55 -3.43 0.13
C GLY A 74 -2.07 -3.52 0.49
N GLU A 75 -1.73 -3.61 1.78
CA GLU A 75 -0.34 -3.78 2.22
C GLU A 75 0.18 -5.17 1.85
N LYS A 76 -0.61 -6.22 2.10
CA LYS A 76 -0.28 -7.60 1.70
C LYS A 76 -0.11 -7.75 0.19
N LEU A 77 -0.86 -6.98 -0.60
CA LEU A 77 -0.75 -6.96 -2.06
C LEU A 77 0.57 -6.31 -2.50
N VAL A 78 0.90 -5.13 -1.96
CA VAL A 78 2.16 -4.43 -2.26
C VAL A 78 3.36 -5.29 -1.88
N ARG A 79 3.33 -5.89 -0.69
CA ARG A 79 4.36 -6.81 -0.22
C ARG A 79 4.59 -7.95 -1.22
N ASP A 80 3.53 -8.67 -1.56
CA ASP A 80 3.64 -9.85 -2.42
C ASP A 80 4.09 -9.47 -3.84
N ALA A 81 3.67 -8.31 -4.35
CA ALA A 81 4.17 -7.76 -5.61
C ALA A 81 5.68 -7.49 -5.55
N LEU A 82 6.19 -6.84 -4.49
CA LEU A 82 7.62 -6.58 -4.35
C LEU A 82 8.45 -7.86 -4.15
N ARG A 83 7.91 -8.87 -3.47
CA ARG A 83 8.60 -10.17 -3.29
C ARG A 83 8.75 -10.96 -4.60
N THR A 84 7.87 -10.71 -5.57
CA THR A 84 7.80 -11.45 -6.83
C THR A 84 8.27 -10.65 -8.03
N TRP A 85 8.70 -9.40 -7.83
CA TRP A 85 9.29 -8.57 -8.87
C TRP A 85 10.81 -8.75 -8.90
N ASP A 86 11.37 -8.98 -10.09
CA ASP A 86 12.82 -9.23 -10.28
C ASP A 86 13.67 -7.93 -10.33
N GLY A 87 13.05 -6.77 -10.12
CA GLY A 87 13.73 -5.47 -10.17
C GLY A 87 14.39 -5.03 -8.87
N PRO A 88 14.97 -3.81 -8.84
CA PRO A 88 15.63 -3.27 -7.66
C PRO A 88 14.60 -2.84 -6.58
N CYS A 89 14.13 -3.80 -5.77
CA CYS A 89 13.14 -3.55 -4.72
C CYS A 89 13.63 -2.59 -3.62
N ASP A 90 14.95 -2.47 -3.42
CA ASP A 90 15.58 -1.54 -2.47
C ASP A 90 15.46 -0.07 -2.91
N GLU A 91 15.19 0.19 -4.20
CA GLU A 91 14.89 1.52 -4.71
C GLU A 91 13.43 1.94 -4.48
N VAL A 92 12.56 1.03 -4.02
CA VAL A 92 11.12 1.30 -3.88
C VAL A 92 10.80 1.83 -2.48
N LEU A 93 10.25 3.04 -2.43
CA LEU A 93 9.67 3.60 -1.22
C LEU A 93 8.18 3.21 -1.12
N VAL A 94 7.83 2.48 -0.07
CA VAL A 94 6.43 2.18 0.28
C VAL A 94 5.96 3.15 1.37
N ALA A 95 4.91 3.91 1.09
CA ALA A 95 4.20 4.69 2.09
C ALA A 95 2.87 4.04 2.42
N THR A 96 2.71 3.68 3.70
CA THR A 96 1.44 3.20 4.25
C THR A 96 0.84 4.22 5.22
N LYS A 97 -0.45 4.07 5.48
CA LYS A 97 -1.24 4.96 6.33
C LYS A 97 -1.95 4.13 7.38
N THR A 98 -1.78 4.56 8.62
CA THR A 98 -2.32 3.89 9.79
C THR A 98 -3.41 4.73 10.48
N GLY A 99 -4.06 4.17 11.49
CA GLY A 99 -4.95 4.92 12.39
C GLY A 99 -6.44 4.94 12.02
N TYR A 100 -6.91 4.12 11.08
CA TYR A 100 -8.35 4.05 10.74
C TYR A 100 -8.82 2.71 10.13
N ARG A 101 -10.09 2.34 10.36
CA ARG A 101 -10.79 1.20 9.70
C ARG A 101 -11.64 1.70 8.53
N ARG A 102 -11.84 0.89 7.49
CA ARG A 102 -12.50 1.32 6.25
C ARG A 102 -13.95 1.79 6.43
N THR A 103 -14.74 1.13 7.27
CA THR A 103 -16.15 1.47 7.49
C THR A 103 -16.37 2.15 8.83
N MET A 104 -17.14 3.23 8.80
CA MET A 104 -17.44 4.07 9.96
C MET A 104 -18.63 3.49 10.72
N GLU A 105 -18.38 2.75 11.79
CA GLU A 105 -19.40 2.42 12.80
C GLU A 105 -18.98 2.78 14.23
N VAL A 106 -17.69 3.01 14.49
CA VAL A 106 -17.15 3.29 15.83
C VAL A 106 -16.20 4.48 15.78
N PRO A 107 -16.27 5.45 16.72
CA PRO A 107 -15.29 6.51 16.81
C PRO A 107 -13.91 5.93 17.13
N VAL A 108 -13.02 6.05 16.14
CA VAL A 108 -11.66 6.57 16.29
C VAL A 108 -10.83 6.03 17.47
N ALA A 109 -9.78 5.29 17.09
CA ALA A 109 -8.58 5.10 17.88
C ALA A 109 -7.51 6.13 17.45
N THR A 110 -7.80 7.44 17.55
CA THR A 110 -6.82 8.53 17.33
C THR A 110 -6.12 8.95 18.62
N THR A 111 -6.35 8.24 19.72
CA THR A 111 -5.53 8.46 20.91
C THR A 111 -4.13 7.91 20.63
N PRO A 112 -3.06 8.58 21.11
CA PRO A 112 -1.68 8.15 20.88
C PRO A 112 -1.41 6.67 21.24
N GLU A 113 -2.15 6.14 22.20
CA GLU A 113 -2.06 4.75 22.69
C GLU A 113 -2.33 3.69 21.60
N PHE A 114 -3.11 4.02 20.57
CA PHE A 114 -3.41 3.10 19.48
C PHE A 114 -2.57 3.33 18.22
N LEU A 115 -1.86 4.45 18.13
CA LEU A 115 -1.07 4.80 16.95
C LEU A 115 0.20 3.94 16.86
N GLU A 116 0.97 3.84 17.95
CA GLU A 116 2.22 3.07 17.99
C GLU A 116 2.03 1.58 17.61
N PRO A 117 1.04 0.85 18.17
CA PRO A 117 0.79 -0.53 17.76
C PRO A 117 0.36 -0.66 16.29
N ALA A 118 -0.37 0.33 15.77
CA ALA A 118 -0.85 0.32 14.40
C ALA A 118 0.29 0.58 13.40
N VAL A 119 1.15 1.56 13.66
CA VAL A 119 2.39 1.79 12.87
C VAL A 119 3.24 0.53 12.82
N ARG A 120 3.44 -0.15 13.95
CA ARG A 120 4.26 -1.37 14.02
C ARG A 120 3.68 -2.49 13.15
N LYS A 121 2.36 -2.68 13.19
CA LYS A 121 1.68 -3.71 12.38
C LYS A 121 1.81 -3.43 10.89
N ASP A 122 1.68 -2.17 10.49
CA ASP A 122 1.77 -1.75 9.10
C ASP A 122 3.21 -1.94 8.58
N ASP A 123 4.22 -1.62 9.40
CA ASP A 123 5.64 -1.88 9.12
C ASP A 123 5.92 -3.38 8.94
N GLU A 124 5.43 -4.22 9.86
CA GLU A 124 5.54 -5.68 9.77
C GLU A 124 4.88 -6.22 8.49
N THR A 125 3.73 -5.67 8.09
CA THR A 125 3.00 -6.12 6.89
C THR A 125 3.69 -5.69 5.60
N CYS A 126 4.29 -4.49 5.56
CA CYS A 126 4.96 -3.98 4.37
C CYS A 126 6.41 -4.50 4.21
N ARG A 127 7.09 -4.89 5.30
CA ARG A 127 8.49 -5.37 5.27
C ARG A 127 8.67 -6.89 5.20
N SER A 128 7.64 -7.67 5.55
CA SER A 128 7.67 -9.15 5.52
C SER A 128 7.60 -9.73 4.11
#